data_AF-A0A847LZ95-F1
#
_entry.id   AF-A0A847LZ95-F1
#
_cell.length_a   1.000
_cell.length_b   1.000
_cell.length_c   1.000
_cell.angle_alpha   90.00
_cell.angle_beta   90.00
_cell.angle_gamma   90.00
#
_symmetry.space_group_name_H-M   'P 1'
#
loop_
_entity.id
_entity.type
_entity.pdbx_description
1 polymer ?
#
loop_
_entity_poly.entity_id
_entity_poly.type
_entity_poly.pdbx_seq_one_letter_code
_entity_poly.pdbx_strand_id
1 'polypeptide(L)'
;MKLHRPLSLSIFLYEVVRMVTLLVLSASVRSASFVSPALMAYLLAPQILYVFMALFLWIDEPKYHSYLPLYVWGKSISLWAALLWVFTSFQSLVKTIVMYTGSAADSLMIAFTVLIPLEIVTIITMGIKLKRSAEDN
;
A
#
# COMPACT_ATOMS: atom_id res chain seq x y z
N MET A 1 24.19 -18.89 13.01
CA MET A 1 23.35 -17.69 12.82
C MET A 1 22.55 -17.86 11.54
N LYS A 2 21.22 -18.01 11.61
CA LYS A 2 20.37 -18.05 10.40
C LYS A 2 20.47 -16.66 9.75
N LEU A 3 21.05 -16.58 8.55
CA LEU A 3 21.16 -15.35 7.79
C LEU A 3 19.74 -14.92 7.38
N HIS A 4 19.11 -14.02 8.14
CA HIS A 4 17.83 -13.44 7.75
C HIS A 4 18.04 -12.68 6.45
N ARG A 5 17.40 -13.15 5.38
CA ARG A 5 17.48 -12.49 4.09
C ARG A 5 16.67 -11.20 4.20
N PRO A 6 17.31 -10.03 4.00
CA PRO A 6 16.59 -8.76 4.02
C PRO A 6 15.42 -8.83 3.04
N LEU A 7 14.37 -8.06 3.33
CA LEU A 7 13.29 -7.79 2.40
C LEU A 7 13.85 -7.54 0.98
N SER A 8 13.25 -8.11 -0.05
CA SER A 8 13.70 -7.92 -1.43
C SER A 8 13.72 -6.43 -1.79
N LEU A 9 14.77 -5.97 -2.48
CA LEU A 9 14.89 -4.60 -3.01
C LEU A 9 13.61 -4.17 -3.76
N SER A 10 12.95 -5.10 -4.43
CA SER A 10 11.69 -4.86 -5.14
C SER A 10 10.56 -4.40 -4.21
N ILE A 11 10.49 -4.94 -2.99
CA ILE A 11 9.48 -4.55 -1.99
C ILE A 11 9.83 -3.15 -1.46
N PHE A 12 11.11 -2.86 -1.22
CA PHE A 12 11.55 -1.52 -0.82
C PHE A 12 11.19 -0.47 -1.88
N LEU A 13 11.51 -0.71 -3.14
CA LEU A 13 11.17 0.20 -4.24
C LEU A 13 9.65 0.41 -4.36
N TYR A 14 8.88 -0.65 -4.19
CA TYR A 14 7.42 -0.56 -4.17
C TYR A 14 6.91 0.34 -3.04
N GLU A 15 7.43 0.20 -1.81
CA GLU A 15 7.01 1.03 -0.68
C GLU A 15 7.39 2.51 -0.88
N VAL A 16 8.54 2.80 -1.49
CA VAL A 16 8.94 4.17 -1.86
C VAL A 16 7.97 4.76 -2.88
N VAL A 17 7.64 4.02 -3.95
CA VAL A 17 6.67 4.45 -4.96
C VAL A 17 5.29 4.67 -4.33
N ARG A 18 4.88 3.79 -3.40
CA ARG A 18 3.62 3.91 -2.68
C ARG A 18 3.60 5.16 -1.80
N MET A 19 4.69 5.46 -1.09
CA MET A 19 4.81 6.68 -0.29
C MET A 19 4.62 7.93 -1.15
N VAL A 20 5.31 8.01 -2.28
CA VAL A 20 5.17 9.13 -3.23
C VAL A 20 3.73 9.24 -3.73
N THR A 21 3.13 8.12 -4.13
CA THR A 21 1.74 8.07 -4.60
C THR A 21 0.74 8.56 -3.53
N LEU A 22 0.90 8.13 -2.28
CA LEU A 22 0.06 8.57 -1.16
C LEU A 22 0.20 10.07 -0.88
N LEU A 23 1.42 10.62 -0.97
CA LEU A 23 1.66 12.05 -0.80
C LEU A 23 1.04 12.89 -1.93
N VAL A 24 1.15 12.43 -3.17
CA VAL A 24 0.52 13.09 -4.32
C VAL A 24 -1.01 13.03 -4.22
N LEU A 25 -1.57 11.89 -3.80
CA LEU A 25 -3.00 11.76 -3.51
C LEU A 25 -3.43 12.73 -2.41
N SER A 26 -2.69 12.84 -1.31
CA SER A 26 -3.03 13.76 -0.23
C SER A 26 -3.07 15.21 -0.69
N ALA A 27 -2.10 15.61 -1.52
CA ALA A 27 -2.04 16.95 -2.09
C ALA A 27 -3.24 17.22 -3.02
N SER A 28 -3.60 16.24 -3.85
CA SER A 28 -4.69 16.35 -4.85
C SER A 28 -6.08 16.36 -4.21
N VAL A 29 -6.29 15.60 -3.13
CA VAL A 29 -7.56 15.58 -2.39
C VAL A 29 -7.78 16.89 -1.62
N ARG A 30 -6.70 17.50 -1.10
CA ARG A 30 -6.78 18.81 -0.42
C ARG A 30 -7.32 19.90 -1.33
N SER A 31 -7.00 19.87 -2.63
CA SER A 31 -7.53 20.82 -3.61
C SER A 31 -8.99 20.60 -3.99
N ALA A 32 -9.56 19.42 -3.69
CA ALA A 32 -10.90 19.05 -4.14
C ALA A 32 -12.01 19.34 -3.10
N SER A 33 -11.68 19.83 -1.90
CA SER A 33 -12.64 20.23 -0.84
C SER A 33 -13.65 19.17 -0.34
N PHE A 34 -13.60 17.92 -0.83
CA PHE A 34 -14.56 16.88 -0.49
C PHE A 34 -14.41 16.28 0.92
N VAL A 35 -13.27 16.48 1.59
CA VAL A 35 -12.95 15.83 2.87
C VAL A 35 -12.18 16.79 3.78
N SER A 36 -12.50 16.81 5.08
CA SER A 36 -11.75 17.65 6.03
C SER A 36 -10.27 17.23 6.10
N PRO A 37 -9.32 18.17 6.25
CA PRO A 37 -7.89 17.84 6.34
C PRO A 37 -7.57 16.84 7.45
N ALA A 38 -8.29 16.90 8.57
CA ALA A 38 -8.15 15.98 9.69
C ALA A 38 -8.57 14.54 9.33
N LEU A 39 -9.68 14.38 8.62
CA LEU A 39 -10.15 13.06 8.17
C LEU A 39 -9.20 12.46 7.12
N MET A 40 -8.63 13.29 6.23
CA MET A 40 -7.59 12.83 5.30
C MET A 40 -6.30 12.39 6.01
N ALA A 41 -5.84 13.16 7.00
CA ALA A 41 -4.70 12.76 7.81
C ALA A 41 -4.95 11.43 8.53
N TYR A 42 -6.17 11.21 9.05
CA TYR A 42 -6.55 9.97 9.73
C TYR A 42 -6.56 8.75 8.79
N LEU A 43 -6.96 8.92 7.53
CA LEU A 43 -6.98 7.84 6.54
C LEU A 43 -5.59 7.53 5.97
N LEU A 44 -4.74 8.55 5.83
CA LEU A 44 -3.41 8.43 5.21
C LEU A 44 -2.29 8.07 6.19
N ALA A 45 -2.38 8.52 7.44
CA ALA A 45 -1.35 8.24 8.45
C ALA A 45 -1.10 6.74 8.66
N PRO A 46 -2.12 5.86 8.73
CA PRO A 46 -1.92 4.42 8.81
C PRO A 46 -1.20 3.87 7.57
N GLN A 47 -1.51 4.40 6.38
CA GLN A 47 -0.92 3.96 5.11
C GLN A 47 0.58 4.30 5.04
N ILE A 48 0.94 5.49 5.49
CA ILE A 48 2.34 5.93 5.61
C ILE A 48 3.06 5.11 6.69
N LEU A 49 2.40 4.78 7.80
CA LEU A 49 2.97 3.96 8.85
C LEU A 49 3.34 2.55 8.35
N TYR A 50 2.53 1.94 7.48
CA TYR A 50 2.86 0.64 6.88
C TYR A 50 4.10 0.69 5.98
N VAL A 51 4.31 1.78 5.24
CA VAL A 51 5.57 2.00 4.48
C VAL A 51 6.76 1.96 5.44
N PHE A 52 6.68 2.69 6.56
CA PHE A 52 7.76 2.71 7.55
C PHE A 52 7.96 1.36 8.26
N MET A 53 6.89 0.61 8.55
CA MET A 53 7.01 -0.75 9.10
C MET A 53 7.76 -1.69 8.16
N ALA A 54 7.51 -1.59 6.85
CA ALA A 54 8.26 -2.36 5.85
C ALA A 54 9.76 -1.99 5.84
N LEU A 55 10.07 -0.69 5.97
CA LEU A 55 11.44 -0.19 6.06
C LEU A 55 12.14 -0.70 7.33
N PHE A 56 11.48 -0.67 8.48
CA PHE A 56 12.05 -1.21 9.72
C PHE A 56 12.28 -2.71 9.66
N LEU A 57 11.33 -3.47 9.11
CA LEU A 57 11.50 -4.91 8.83
C LEU A 57 12.63 -5.19 7.83
N TRP A 58 12.93 -4.26 6.92
CA TRP A 58 14.06 -4.39 6.00
C TRP A 58 15.41 -4.12 6.67
N ILE A 59 15.49 -3.11 7.55
CA ILE A 59 16.73 -2.71 8.24
C ILE A 59 17.13 -3.75 9.30
N ASP A 60 16.18 -4.21 10.12
CA ASP A 60 16.45 -5.11 11.25
C ASP A 60 15.27 -6.06 11.49
N GLU A 61 15.13 -7.06 10.60
CA GLU A 61 14.04 -8.05 10.65
C GLU A 61 13.89 -8.71 12.04
N PRO A 62 14.94 -9.23 12.72
CA PRO A 62 14.79 -9.88 14.02
C PRO A 62 14.14 -8.98 15.08
N LYS A 63 14.52 -7.70 15.11
CA LYS A 63 14.03 -6.75 16.12
C LYS A 63 12.58 -6.35 15.87
N TYR A 64 12.17 -6.26 14.60
CA TYR A 64 10.84 -5.78 14.22
C TYR A 64 9.87 -6.90 13.85
N HIS A 65 10.29 -8.17 13.93
CA HIS A 65 9.51 -9.32 13.53
C HIS A 65 8.13 -9.42 14.22
N SER A 66 8.02 -8.98 15.48
CA SER A 66 6.74 -8.94 16.22
C SER A 66 5.68 -8.07 15.55
N TYR A 67 6.08 -7.13 14.68
CA TYR A 67 5.19 -6.23 13.96
C TYR A 67 4.72 -6.78 12.59
N LEU A 68 5.28 -7.91 12.16
CA LEU A 68 4.96 -8.52 10.87
C LEU A 68 3.48 -8.94 10.74
N PRO A 69 2.79 -9.47 11.77
CA PRO A 69 1.35 -9.71 11.70
C PRO A 69 0.55 -8.43 11.44
N LEU A 70 0.87 -7.35 12.18
CA LEU A 70 0.18 -6.06 12.06
C LEU A 70 0.37 -5.47 10.66
N TYR A 71 1.57 -5.60 10.09
CA TYR A 71 1.85 -5.18 8.73
C TYR A 71 1.03 -5.96 7.68
N VAL A 72 0.95 -7.29 7.82
CA VAL A 72 0.16 -8.14 6.90
C VAL A 72 -1.32 -7.79 6.97
N TRP A 73 -1.90 -7.72 8.17
CA TRP A 73 -3.31 -7.36 8.37
C TRP A 73 -3.64 -5.97 7.84
N GLY A 74 -2.79 -4.99 8.15
CA GLY A 74 -2.93 -3.62 7.67
C GLY A 74 -2.96 -3.52 6.15
N LYS A 75 -2.06 -4.24 5.49
CA LYS A 75 -2.05 -4.33 4.02
C LYS A 75 -3.25 -5.06 3.45
N SER A 76 -3.71 -6.13 4.07
CA SER A 76 -4.93 -6.82 3.63
C SER A 76 -6.16 -5.91 3.68
N ILE A 77 -6.30 -5.09 4.73
CA ILE A 77 -7.39 -4.10 4.83
C ILE A 77 -7.23 -3.02 3.76
N SER A 78 -6.01 -2.52 3.54
CA SER A 78 -5.70 -1.56 2.46
C SER A 78 -6.10 -2.10 1.09
N LEU A 79 -5.74 -3.36 0.81
CA LEU A 79 -6.08 -4.05 -0.44
C LEU A 79 -7.59 -4.15 -0.63
N TRP A 80 -8.34 -4.53 0.42
CA TRP A 80 -9.80 -4.59 0.35
C TRP A 80 -10.42 -3.21 0.07
N ALA A 81 -9.93 -2.16 0.72
CA ALA A 81 -10.37 -0.79 0.46
C ALA A 81 -10.06 -0.36 -0.97
N ALA A 82 -8.87 -0.70 -1.48
CA ALA A 82 -8.47 -0.43 -2.86
C ALA A 82 -9.38 -1.12 -3.87
N LEU A 83 -9.65 -2.42 -3.67
CA LEU A 83 -10.54 -3.21 -4.53
C LEU A 83 -11.97 -2.66 -4.53
N LEU A 84 -12.50 -2.29 -3.36
CA LEU A 84 -13.81 -1.67 -3.24
C LEU A 84 -13.87 -0.33 -4.00
N TRP A 85 -12.81 0.47 -3.92
CA TRP A 85 -12.74 1.75 -4.63
C TRP A 85 -12.67 1.57 -6.14
N VAL A 86 -11.88 0.62 -6.64
CA VAL A 86 -11.83 0.26 -8.07
C VAL A 86 -13.19 -0.25 -8.55
N PHE A 87 -13.84 -1.10 -7.77
CA PHE A 87 -15.15 -1.66 -8.10
C PHE A 87 -16.22 -0.57 -8.22
N THR A 88 -16.30 0.34 -7.24
CA THR A 88 -17.28 1.44 -7.24
C THR A 88 -17.00 2.48 -8.33
N SER A 89 -15.73 2.63 -8.74
CA SER A 89 -15.31 3.62 -9.74
C SER A 89 -15.10 3.01 -11.14
N PHE A 90 -15.50 1.76 -11.35
CA PHE A 90 -15.19 0.99 -12.56
C PHE A 90 -15.66 1.66 -13.85
N GLN A 91 -16.90 2.19 -13.88
CA GLN A 91 -17.44 2.86 -15.06
C GLN A 91 -16.65 4.14 -15.43
N SER A 92 -16.20 4.88 -14.42
CA SER A 92 -15.38 6.08 -14.61
C SER A 92 -13.99 5.73 -15.13
N LEU A 93 -13.38 4.65 -14.62
CA LEU A 93 -12.11 4.11 -15.13
C LEU A 93 -12.19 3.73 -16.61
N VAL A 94 -13.21 2.96 -16.99
CA VAL A 94 -13.39 2.52 -18.38
C VAL A 94 -13.56 3.74 -19.29
N LYS A 95 -14.37 4.73 -18.87
CA LYS A 95 -14.58 5.96 -19.64
C LYS A 95 -13.27 6.73 -19.83
N THR A 96 -12.47 6.90 -18.79
CA THR A 96 -11.18 7.62 -18.87
C THR A 96 -10.19 6.93 -19.80
N ILE A 97 -10.07 5.60 -19.72
CA ILE A 97 -9.14 4.82 -20.54
C ILE A 97 -9.56 4.84 -22.02
N VAL A 98 -10.86 4.68 -22.29
CA VAL A 98 -11.38 4.56 -23.66
C VAL A 98 -11.48 5.92 -24.35
N MET A 99 -11.88 6.97 -23.63
CA MET A 99 -12.12 8.29 -24.21
C MET A 99 -10.91 9.23 -24.13
N TYR A 100 -9.81 8.82 -23.47
CA TYR A 100 -8.63 9.67 -23.22
C TYR A 100 -8.95 11.02 -22.55
N THR A 101 -10.11 11.13 -21.91
CA THR A 101 -10.53 12.31 -21.15
C THR A 101 -10.45 11.96 -19.68
N GLY A 102 -9.29 12.18 -19.07
CA GLY A 102 -9.05 11.91 -17.65
C GLY A 102 -8.74 13.19 -16.88
N SER A 103 -9.40 13.37 -15.73
CA SER A 103 -8.95 14.32 -14.73
C SER A 103 -7.69 13.79 -14.02
N ALA A 104 -6.98 14.67 -13.30
CA ALA A 104 -5.83 14.24 -12.47
C ALA A 104 -6.21 13.15 -11.45
N ALA A 105 -7.45 13.16 -10.96
CA ALA A 105 -7.97 12.13 -10.07
C ALA A 105 -8.10 10.77 -10.76
N ASP A 106 -8.52 10.74 -12.04
CA ASP A 106 -8.64 9.51 -12.80
C ASP A 106 -7.27 8.89 -13.11
N SER A 107 -6.27 9.71 -13.43
CA SER A 107 -4.88 9.25 -13.60
C SER A 107 -4.30 8.65 -12.32
N LEU A 108 -4.60 9.24 -11.16
CA LEU A 108 -4.19 8.72 -9.86
C LEU A 108 -4.89 7.40 -9.52
N MET A 109 -6.18 7.26 -9.85
CA MET A 109 -6.90 5.99 -9.70
C MET A 109 -6.29 4.87 -10.55
N ILE A 110 -5.92 5.16 -11.80
CA ILE A 110 -5.23 4.20 -12.67
C ILE A 110 -3.89 3.79 -12.07
N ALA A 111 -3.08 4.77 -11.63
CA ALA A 111 -1.80 4.51 -10.98
C ALA A 111 -1.98 3.62 -9.72
N PHE A 112 -2.99 3.88 -8.90
CA PHE A 112 -3.29 3.09 -7.72
C PHE A 112 -3.74 1.66 -8.06
N THR A 113 -4.53 1.50 -9.12
CA THR A 113 -4.97 0.17 -9.61
C THR A 113 -3.78 -0.69 -10.06
N VAL A 114 -2.76 -0.09 -10.68
CA VAL A 114 -1.52 -0.78 -11.08
C VAL A 114 -0.71 -1.26 -9.86
N LEU A 115 -0.87 -0.64 -8.69
CA LEU A 115 -0.19 -1.05 -7.46
C LEU A 115 -0.83 -2.27 -6.77
N ILE A 116 -2.07 -2.64 -7.12
CA ILE A 116 -2.81 -3.75 -6.49
C ILE A 116 -2.10 -5.11 -6.62
N PRO A 117 -1.62 -5.53 -7.82
CA PRO A 117 -0.88 -6.79 -7.94
C PRO A 117 0.39 -6.83 -7.08
N LEU A 118 1.10 -5.70 -6.99
CA LEU A 118 2.28 -5.58 -6.13
C LEU A 118 1.91 -5.68 -4.65
N GLU A 119 0.78 -5.09 -4.24
CA GLU A 119 0.27 -5.20 -2.88
C GLU A 119 -0.03 -6.67 -2.53
N ILE A 120 -0.68 -7.42 -3.43
CA ILE A 120 -0.95 -8.86 -3.28
C ILE A 120 0.35 -9.65 -3.11
N VAL A 121 1.36 -9.41 -3.97
CA VAL A 121 2.66 -10.10 -3.88
C VAL A 121 3.34 -9.84 -2.54
N THR A 122 3.29 -8.59 -2.05
CA THR A 122 3.88 -8.26 -0.74
C THR A 122 3.16 -8.93 0.42
N ILE A 123 1.82 -8.99 0.39
CA ILE A 123 1.01 -9.67 1.41
C ILE A 123 1.34 -11.16 1.43
N ILE A 124 1.37 -11.82 0.26
CA ILE A 124 1.69 -13.25 0.16
C ILE A 124 3.11 -13.53 0.67
N THR A 125 4.09 -12.73 0.24
CA THR A 125 5.50 -12.93 0.63
C THR A 125 5.69 -12.80 2.13
N MET A 126 5.10 -11.77 2.75
CA MET A 126 5.17 -11.62 4.21
C MET A 126 4.32 -12.64 4.95
N GLY A 127 3.15 -13.01 4.43
CA GLY A 127 2.31 -14.05 5.02
C GLY A 127 3.03 -15.39 5.08
N ILE A 128 3.78 -15.76 4.04
CA ILE A 128 4.61 -16.97 4.03
C ILE A 128 5.73 -16.86 5.07
N LYS A 129 6.40 -15.71 5.19
CA LYS A 129 7.40 -15.47 6.24
C LYS A 129 6.81 -15.62 7.64
N LEU A 130 5.62 -15.05 7.86
CA LEU A 130 4.90 -15.16 9.12
C LEU A 130 4.60 -16.62 9.48
N LYS A 131 4.06 -17.38 8.51
CA LYS A 131 3.74 -18.79 8.69
C LYS A 131 4.97 -19.61 9.06
N ARG A 132 6.09 -19.44 8.33
CA ARG A 132 7.36 -20.13 8.63
C ARG A 132 7.89 -19.82 10.02
N SER A 133 7.76 -18.57 10.47
CA SER A 133 8.17 -18.21 11.83
C SER A 133 7.29 -18.83 12.92
N ALA A 134 6.03 -19.12 12.63
CA ALA A 134 5.14 -19.79 13.58
C ALA A 134 5.40 -21.30 13.66
N GLU A 135 5.90 -21.91 12.57
CA GLU A 135 6.27 -23.33 12.50
C GLU A 135 7.66 -23.63 13.08
N ASP A 136 8.56 -22.64 13.10
CA ASP A 136 9.93 -22.74 13.64
C ASP A 136 10.01 -22.53 15.18
N ASN A 137 8.89 -22.20 15.84
CA ASN A 137 8.77 -22.01 17.30
C ASN A 137 8.03 -23.18 17.95
#